data_AF-A0A328SCL4-F1
#
_entry.id   AF-A0A328SCL4-F1
#
_cell.length_a   1.000
_cell.length_b   1.000
_cell.length_c   1.000
_cell.angle_alpha   90.00
_cell.angle_beta   90.00
_cell.angle_gamma   90.00
#
_symmetry.space_group_name_H-M   'P 1'
#
loop_
_entity.id
_entity.type
_entity.pdbx_description
1 polymer ?
#
loop_
_entity_poly.entity_id
_entity_poly.type
_entity_poly.pdbx_seq_one_letter_code
_entity_poly.pdbx_strand_id
1 'polypeptide(L)'
;GELGYKKAITIIVGLGEELKHLYDLFDLIEELEIDRVIFYSLNPHPDTEYHLTPQPASLYYAAIVSSVRIRFPDIEIITGTWTDNLANIGVLLKAGSNGLTKFPLFKMYGNRYGKRVEEEVYWAGRKLKGSFSDMSLLEGDNYLRPELEPFIQRYVDMCHENLNIKKI
;
A
#
# COMPACT_ATOMS: atom_id res chain seq x y z
N GLY A 1 -16.80 -10.40 15.38
CA GLY A 1 -16.80 -11.88 15.28
C GLY A 1 -16.51 -12.48 16.63
N GLU A 2 -16.94 -13.73 16.88
CA GLU A 2 -16.92 -14.37 18.22
C GLU A 2 -15.55 -14.33 18.94
N LEU A 3 -14.45 -14.24 18.19
CA LEU A 3 -13.08 -14.23 18.71
C LEU A 3 -12.48 -12.81 18.90
N GLY A 4 -13.22 -11.73 18.61
CA GLY A 4 -12.76 -10.35 18.80
C GLY A 4 -11.68 -9.85 17.82
N TYR A 5 -11.36 -10.60 16.77
CA TYR A 5 -10.42 -10.16 15.75
C TYR A 5 -11.01 -9.08 14.83
N LYS A 6 -10.13 -8.17 14.39
CA LYS A 6 -10.45 -7.21 13.33
C LYS A 6 -10.63 -7.92 11.98
N LYS A 7 -11.62 -7.48 11.22
CA LYS A 7 -11.99 -8.01 9.90
C LYS A 7 -11.43 -7.09 8.81
N ALA A 8 -10.85 -7.70 7.78
CA ALA A 8 -10.32 -6.97 6.63
C ALA A 8 -10.80 -7.59 5.33
N ILE A 9 -11.09 -6.76 4.34
CA ILE A 9 -11.37 -7.18 2.97
C ILE A 9 -10.36 -6.57 2.01
N THR A 10 -10.10 -7.25 0.91
CA THR A 10 -9.25 -6.75 -0.18
C THR A 10 -10.06 -6.71 -1.47
N ILE A 11 -10.03 -5.57 -2.15
CA ILE A 11 -10.77 -5.32 -3.39
C ILE A 11 -9.78 -4.93 -4.49
N ILE A 12 -9.93 -5.53 -5.67
CA ILE A 12 -9.19 -5.15 -6.87
C ILE A 12 -10.06 -4.19 -7.68
N VAL A 13 -9.51 -3.00 -7.96
CA VAL A 13 -10.13 -1.93 -8.75
C VAL A 13 -9.70 -2.04 -10.21
N GLY A 14 -10.63 -1.89 -11.14
CA GLY A 14 -10.40 -1.95 -12.59
C GLY A 14 -10.74 -3.30 -13.23
N LEU A 15 -11.54 -4.15 -12.58
CA LEU A 15 -12.00 -5.43 -13.13
C LEU A 15 -13.24 -5.29 -14.01
N GLY A 16 -13.80 -4.08 -14.12
CA GLY A 16 -15.03 -3.79 -14.86
C GLY A 16 -16.16 -3.26 -13.97
N GLU A 17 -15.86 -2.99 -12.70
CA GLU A 17 -16.81 -2.36 -11.79
C GLU A 17 -17.09 -0.90 -12.19
N GLU A 18 -18.28 -0.43 -11.84
CA GLU A 18 -18.70 0.96 -11.96
C GLU A 18 -18.84 1.58 -10.56
N LEU A 19 -18.83 2.92 -10.45
CA LEU A 19 -18.98 3.61 -9.17
C LEU A 19 -20.29 3.26 -8.43
N LYS A 20 -21.35 2.86 -9.15
CA LYS A 20 -22.60 2.42 -8.51
C LYS A 20 -22.43 1.15 -7.67
N HIS A 21 -21.46 0.29 -7.99
CA HIS A 21 -21.18 -0.93 -7.21
C HIS A 21 -20.51 -0.62 -5.86
N LEU A 22 -20.19 0.65 -5.58
CA LEU A 22 -19.77 1.07 -4.24
C LEU A 22 -20.86 0.86 -3.19
N TYR A 23 -22.15 0.92 -3.57
CA TYR A 23 -23.23 0.65 -2.63
C TYR A 23 -23.17 -0.80 -2.12
N ASP A 24 -22.90 -1.76 -3.01
CA ASP A 24 -22.70 -3.16 -2.62
C ASP A 24 -21.52 -3.32 -1.65
N LEU A 25 -20.44 -2.56 -1.87
CA LEU A 25 -19.28 -2.54 -0.96
C LEU A 25 -19.65 -1.91 0.40
N PHE A 26 -20.48 -0.86 0.42
CA PHE A 26 -20.90 -0.23 1.66
C PHE A 26 -21.75 -1.18 2.50
N ASP A 27 -22.71 -1.86 1.86
CA ASP A 27 -23.54 -2.87 2.51
C ASP A 27 -22.67 -3.99 3.08
N LEU A 28 -21.69 -4.49 2.31
CA LEU A 28 -20.75 -5.50 2.78
C LEU A 28 -19.93 -5.05 4.00
N ILE A 29 -19.45 -3.79 4.00
CA ILE A 29 -18.69 -3.22 5.12
C ILE A 29 -19.55 -3.16 6.38
N GLU A 30 -20.81 -2.77 6.26
CA GLU A 30 -21.73 -2.64 7.39
C GLU A 30 -22.18 -4.01 7.92
N GLU A 31 -22.69 -4.87 7.04
CA GLU A 31 -23.20 -6.20 7.41
C GLU A 31 -22.14 -7.07 8.05
N LEU A 32 -20.90 -7.01 7.54
CA LEU A 32 -19.79 -7.78 8.04
C LEU A 32 -18.92 -6.99 9.02
N GLU A 33 -19.32 -5.80 9.47
CA GLU A 33 -18.59 -4.88 10.36
C GLU A 33 -17.08 -4.85 10.06
N ILE A 34 -16.71 -4.52 8.82
CA ILE A 34 -15.33 -4.54 8.37
C ILE A 34 -14.53 -3.38 8.98
N ASP A 35 -13.40 -3.70 9.62
CA ASP A 35 -12.50 -2.72 10.25
C ASP A 35 -11.52 -2.08 9.25
N ARG A 36 -11.20 -2.80 8.18
CA ARG A 36 -10.17 -2.42 7.21
C ARG A 36 -10.53 -2.81 5.79
N VAL A 37 -10.37 -1.87 4.85
CA VAL A 37 -10.45 -2.13 3.42
C VAL A 37 -9.08 -1.94 2.79
N ILE A 38 -8.67 -2.90 1.98
CA ILE A 38 -7.44 -2.86 1.22
C ILE A 38 -7.81 -2.77 -0.26
N PHE A 39 -7.34 -1.74 -0.94
CA PHE A 39 -7.53 -1.62 -2.39
C PHE A 39 -6.24 -1.89 -3.14
N TYR A 40 -6.34 -2.63 -4.24
CA TYR A 40 -5.29 -2.77 -5.25
C TYR A 40 -5.82 -2.33 -6.60
N SER A 41 -5.02 -1.62 -7.39
CA SER A 41 -5.31 -1.47 -8.80
C SER A 41 -5.05 -2.79 -9.52
N LEU A 42 -5.91 -3.14 -10.48
CA LEU A 42 -5.64 -4.19 -11.44
C LEU A 42 -4.27 -3.93 -12.06
N ASN A 43 -3.41 -4.94 -12.01
CA ASN A 43 -2.15 -4.96 -12.73
C ASN A 43 -2.21 -6.06 -13.78
N PRO A 44 -2.19 -5.73 -15.08
CA PRO A 44 -2.28 -6.71 -16.15
C PRO A 44 -1.12 -7.69 -16.08
N HIS A 45 -1.43 -8.98 -16.08
CA HIS A 45 -0.43 -10.05 -16.10
C HIS A 45 -0.64 -10.94 -17.32
N PRO A 46 0.44 -11.39 -17.97
CA PRO A 46 0.36 -12.47 -18.96
C PRO A 46 -0.43 -13.66 -18.42
N ASP A 47 -1.10 -14.37 -19.32
CA ASP A 47 -1.91 -15.57 -19.00
C ASP A 47 -3.15 -15.32 -18.11
N THR A 48 -3.57 -14.05 -17.98
CA THR A 48 -4.85 -13.68 -17.38
C THR A 48 -5.82 -13.13 -18.43
N GLU A 49 -7.13 -13.24 -18.19
CA GLU A 49 -8.14 -12.62 -19.07
C GLU A 49 -7.99 -11.09 -19.17
N TYR A 50 -7.34 -10.48 -18.17
CA TYR A 50 -7.10 -9.04 -18.07
C TYR A 50 -5.76 -8.57 -18.63
N HIS A 51 -5.00 -9.42 -19.33
CA HIS A 51 -3.64 -9.10 -19.81
C HIS A 51 -3.58 -7.90 -20.78
N LEU A 52 -4.69 -7.57 -21.46
CA LEU A 52 -4.81 -6.40 -22.36
C LEU A 52 -5.62 -5.25 -21.74
N THR A 53 -6.13 -5.42 -20.53
CA THR A 53 -6.92 -4.39 -19.86
C THR A 53 -5.98 -3.31 -19.31
N PRO A 54 -6.24 -2.01 -19.49
CA PRO A 54 -5.42 -0.98 -18.87
C PRO A 54 -5.61 -0.97 -17.34
N GLN A 55 -4.62 -0.48 -16.61
CA GLN A 55 -4.80 -0.16 -15.19
C GLN A 55 -5.91 0.91 -15.03
N PRO A 56 -6.68 0.91 -13.93
CA PRO A 56 -7.65 1.97 -13.67
C PRO A 56 -6.95 3.33 -13.58
N ALA A 57 -7.61 4.37 -14.08
CA ALA A 57 -7.10 5.74 -13.98
C ALA A 57 -6.93 6.16 -12.50
N SER A 58 -5.87 6.89 -12.20
CA SER A 58 -5.57 7.35 -10.83
C SER A 58 -6.72 8.08 -10.15
N LEU A 59 -7.44 8.94 -10.89
CA LEU A 59 -8.61 9.67 -10.37
C LEU A 59 -9.81 8.77 -10.11
N TYR A 60 -9.99 7.71 -10.89
CA TYR A 60 -11.06 6.74 -10.67
C TYR A 60 -10.80 5.95 -9.38
N TYR A 61 -9.57 5.49 -9.19
CA TYR A 61 -9.16 4.83 -7.95
C TYR A 61 -9.27 5.78 -6.74
N ALA A 62 -8.83 7.04 -6.89
CA ALA A 62 -9.01 8.06 -5.86
C ALA A 62 -10.49 8.29 -5.51
N ALA A 63 -11.40 8.28 -6.51
CA ALA A 63 -12.84 8.44 -6.28
C ALA A 63 -13.43 7.28 -5.48
N ILE A 64 -12.99 6.04 -5.73
CA ILE A 64 -13.38 4.87 -4.92
C ILE A 64 -12.92 5.04 -3.47
N VAL A 65 -11.64 5.38 -3.27
CA VAL A 65 -11.05 5.56 -1.94
C VAL A 65 -11.74 6.69 -1.16
N SER A 66 -11.99 7.83 -1.81
CA SER A 66 -12.65 8.97 -1.17
C SER A 66 -14.10 8.66 -0.82
N SER A 67 -14.82 7.94 -1.68
CA SER A 67 -16.20 7.52 -1.41
C SER A 67 -16.30 6.65 -0.15
N VAL A 68 -15.39 5.68 -0.01
CA VAL A 68 -15.31 4.85 1.21
C VAL A 68 -14.94 5.68 2.44
N ARG A 69 -13.94 6.58 2.35
CA ARG A 69 -13.56 7.44 3.47
C ARG A 69 -14.71 8.36 3.91
N ILE A 70 -15.46 8.94 2.97
CA ILE A 70 -16.59 9.82 3.28
C ILE A 70 -17.69 9.03 3.98
N ARG A 71 -18.00 7.82 3.50
CA ARG A 71 -19.06 6.98 4.09
C ARG A 71 -18.66 6.37 5.44
N PHE A 72 -17.38 6.03 5.61
CA PHE A 72 -16.84 5.39 6.80
C PHE A 72 -15.62 6.18 7.32
N PRO A 73 -15.84 7.28 8.06
CA PRO A 73 -14.78 8.21 8.47
C PRO A 73 -13.64 7.58 9.27
N ASP A 74 -13.90 6.50 10.00
CA ASP A 74 -12.94 5.87 10.91
C ASP A 74 -12.34 4.55 10.38
N ILE A 75 -12.79 4.04 9.24
CA ILE A 75 -12.30 2.76 8.70
C ILE A 75 -10.82 2.87 8.32
N GLU A 76 -10.06 1.80 8.51
CA GLU A 76 -8.69 1.75 7.99
C GLU A 76 -8.73 1.49 6.48
N ILE A 77 -8.09 2.36 5.70
CA ILE A 77 -8.01 2.22 4.25
C ILE A 77 -6.55 2.07 3.87
N ILE A 78 -6.20 0.90 3.35
CA ILE A 78 -4.86 0.62 2.84
C ILE A 78 -4.94 0.61 1.31
N THR A 79 -4.07 1.37 0.67
CA THR A 79 -3.97 1.37 -0.79
C THR A 79 -2.64 0.79 -1.24
N GLY A 80 -2.70 -0.22 -2.10
CA GLY A 80 -1.52 -0.77 -2.75
C GLY A 80 -1.21 -0.07 -4.08
N THR A 81 0.06 0.22 -4.28
CA THR A 81 0.62 0.73 -5.54
C THR A 81 1.86 -0.09 -5.91
N TRP A 82 2.05 -0.38 -7.19
CA TRP A 82 3.26 -1.02 -7.69
C TRP A 82 4.38 0.00 -7.92
N THR A 83 5.61 -0.47 -8.12
CA THR A 83 6.81 0.37 -8.25
C THR A 83 6.81 1.30 -9.46
N ASP A 84 6.06 0.94 -10.50
CA ASP A 84 5.85 1.72 -11.72
C ASP A 84 4.82 2.84 -11.53
N ASN A 85 4.08 2.87 -10.42
CA ASN A 85 3.03 3.86 -10.15
C ASN A 85 3.11 4.49 -8.74
N LEU A 86 4.33 4.73 -8.25
CA LEU A 86 4.54 5.35 -6.92
C LEU A 86 3.96 6.77 -6.82
N ALA A 87 3.90 7.51 -7.93
CA ALA A 87 3.33 8.86 -7.96
C ALA A 87 1.83 8.89 -7.62
N ASN A 88 1.13 7.74 -7.66
CA ASN A 88 -0.26 7.66 -7.25
C ASN A 88 -0.45 7.66 -5.72
N ILE A 89 0.62 7.41 -4.94
CA ILE A 89 0.56 7.35 -3.48
C ILE A 89 0.02 8.65 -2.90
N GLY A 90 0.54 9.81 -3.32
CA GLY A 90 0.11 11.10 -2.79
C GLY A 90 -1.38 11.35 -3.05
N VAL A 91 -1.86 11.00 -4.24
CA VAL A 91 -3.27 11.12 -4.63
C VAL A 91 -4.16 10.25 -3.72
N LEU A 92 -3.79 8.99 -3.50
CA LEU A 92 -4.57 8.06 -2.67
C LEU A 92 -4.56 8.45 -1.18
N LEU A 93 -3.44 8.96 -0.67
CA LEU A 93 -3.35 9.51 0.70
C LEU A 93 -4.23 10.76 0.89
N LYS A 94 -4.31 11.62 -0.13
CA LYS A 94 -5.23 12.77 -0.15
C LYS A 94 -6.68 12.32 -0.25
N ALA A 95 -6.97 11.25 -1.00
CA ALA A 95 -8.31 10.71 -1.16
C ALA A 95 -8.88 10.11 0.14
N GLY A 96 -8.03 9.63 1.05
CA GLY A 96 -8.48 9.12 2.35
C GLY A 96 -7.76 7.86 2.83
N SER A 97 -6.82 7.34 2.05
CA SER A 97 -5.95 6.24 2.47
C SER A 97 -5.09 6.65 3.67
N ASN A 98 -4.92 5.74 4.63
CA ASN A 98 -4.06 5.90 5.79
C ASN A 98 -3.06 4.74 5.97
N GLY A 99 -2.99 3.83 5.00
CA GLY A 99 -1.98 2.78 4.92
C GLY A 99 -1.51 2.55 3.48
N LEU A 100 -0.27 2.10 3.32
CA LEU A 100 0.35 1.84 2.03
C LEU A 100 0.85 0.39 1.99
N THR A 101 0.73 -0.28 0.84
CA THR A 101 1.20 -1.67 0.68
C THR A 101 1.56 -2.00 -0.78
N LYS A 102 1.84 -3.28 -1.06
CA LYS A 102 2.09 -3.90 -2.38
C LYS A 102 3.42 -3.52 -3.06
N PHE A 103 4.23 -2.69 -2.45
CA PHE A 103 5.61 -2.43 -2.87
C PHE A 103 6.59 -3.47 -2.32
N PRO A 104 7.65 -3.84 -3.07
CA PRO A 104 8.73 -4.70 -2.60
C PRO A 104 9.68 -3.93 -1.66
N LEU A 105 9.23 -3.68 -0.42
CA LEU A 105 9.90 -2.81 0.56
C LEU A 105 11.41 -3.00 0.62
N PHE A 106 11.89 -4.23 0.85
CA PHE A 106 13.32 -4.52 0.98
C PHE A 106 14.14 -4.28 -0.29
N LYS A 107 13.53 -4.25 -1.48
CA LYS A 107 14.18 -3.90 -2.75
C LYS A 107 14.16 -2.40 -3.05
N MET A 108 13.39 -1.63 -2.28
CA MET A 108 13.22 -0.19 -2.45
C MET A 108 13.87 0.61 -1.34
N TYR A 109 14.09 -0.01 -0.19
CA TYR A 109 14.67 0.66 0.97
C TYR A 109 16.04 1.24 0.64
N GLY A 110 16.28 2.49 1.03
CA GLY A 110 17.55 3.19 0.82
C GLY A 110 17.74 3.78 -0.58
N ASN A 111 16.96 3.36 -1.58
CA ASN A 111 17.10 3.82 -2.96
C ASN A 111 16.07 4.89 -3.37
N ARG A 112 16.13 5.33 -4.64
CA ARG A 112 15.26 6.39 -5.18
C ARG A 112 13.76 6.06 -5.09
N TYR A 113 13.38 4.78 -5.19
CA TYR A 113 11.98 4.37 -5.12
C TYR A 113 11.46 4.48 -3.69
N GLY A 114 12.25 4.09 -2.68
CA GLY A 114 11.92 4.32 -1.27
C GLY A 114 11.76 5.80 -0.95
N LYS A 115 12.72 6.63 -1.39
CA LYS A 115 12.65 8.10 -1.22
C LYS A 115 11.43 8.71 -1.90
N ARG A 116 11.06 8.21 -3.07
CA ARG A 116 9.84 8.65 -3.77
C ARG A 116 8.57 8.41 -2.95
N VAL A 117 8.49 7.30 -2.22
CA VAL A 117 7.36 7.05 -1.30
C VAL A 117 7.31 8.10 -0.19
N GLU A 118 8.45 8.42 0.42
CA GLU A 118 8.53 9.43 1.48
C GLU A 118 8.15 10.83 0.98
N GLU A 119 8.60 11.20 -0.22
CA GLU A 119 8.21 12.45 -0.89
C GLU A 119 6.70 12.52 -1.10
N GLU A 120 6.09 11.48 -1.66
CA GLU A 120 4.64 11.44 -1.90
C GLU A 120 3.85 11.55 -0.60
N VAL A 121 4.31 10.92 0.48
CA VAL A 121 3.68 11.04 1.80
C VAL A 121 3.83 12.46 2.35
N TYR A 122 5.01 13.06 2.23
CA TYR A 122 5.27 14.43 2.64
C TYR A 122 4.39 15.43 1.89
N TRP A 123 4.33 15.35 0.56
CA TRP A 123 3.50 16.23 -0.27
C TRP A 123 2.00 16.00 -0.06
N ALA A 124 1.59 14.80 0.33
CA ALA A 124 0.23 14.53 0.78
C ALA A 124 -0.10 15.20 2.13
N GLY A 125 0.86 15.82 2.82
CA GLY A 125 0.67 16.42 4.15
C GLY A 125 0.50 15.36 5.23
N ARG A 126 1.10 14.18 5.05
CA ARG A 126 1.05 13.04 5.97
C ARG A 126 2.43 12.78 6.57
N LYS A 127 2.48 11.91 7.58
CA LYS A 127 3.71 11.48 8.25
C LYS A 127 3.78 9.97 8.26
N LEU A 128 4.94 9.41 7.93
CA LEU A 128 5.21 7.99 8.09
C LEU A 128 5.57 7.67 9.55
N LYS A 129 5.18 6.48 10.01
CA LYS A 129 5.61 5.93 11.31
C LYS A 129 7.00 5.27 11.25
N GLY A 130 7.49 4.97 10.06
CA GLY A 130 8.82 4.44 9.80
C GLY A 130 9.47 5.17 8.63
N SER A 131 10.51 4.59 8.07
CA SER A 131 11.20 5.15 6.90
C SER A 131 11.30 4.12 5.78
N PHE A 132 11.55 4.61 4.58
CA PHE A 132 11.94 3.84 3.40
C PHE A 132 13.38 4.14 2.96
N SER A 133 14.11 4.99 3.68
CA SER A 133 15.45 5.42 3.26
C SER A 133 16.46 5.64 4.38
N ASP A 134 16.04 5.68 5.64
CA ASP A 134 16.89 5.87 6.80
C ASP A 134 17.59 4.57 7.22
N MET A 135 18.76 4.33 6.65
CA MET A 135 19.58 3.14 6.95
C MET A 135 19.95 3.01 8.43
N SER A 136 19.98 4.12 9.19
CA SER A 136 20.30 4.05 10.63
C SER A 136 19.24 3.29 11.43
N LEU A 137 18.00 3.20 10.92
CA LEU A 137 16.94 2.39 11.52
C LEU A 137 17.13 0.89 11.28
N LEU A 138 18.03 0.50 10.37
CA LEU A 138 18.43 -0.89 10.12
C LEU A 138 19.74 -1.24 10.86
N GLU A 139 20.49 -0.24 11.28
CA GLU A 139 21.78 -0.38 11.96
C GLU A 139 21.57 -0.29 13.48
N GLY A 140 21.31 -1.43 14.13
CA GLY A 140 21.17 -1.49 15.58
C GLY A 140 21.14 -2.92 16.10
N ASP A 141 21.54 -3.10 17.35
CA ASP A 141 21.47 -4.40 18.00
C ASP A 141 19.99 -4.80 18.23
N ASN A 142 19.59 -5.91 17.63
CA ASN A 142 18.21 -6.38 17.71
C ASN A 142 18.05 -7.36 18.89
N TYR A 143 17.81 -6.79 20.07
CA TYR A 143 17.78 -7.55 21.33
C TYR A 143 16.52 -8.40 21.56
N LEU A 144 15.52 -8.35 20.67
CA LEU A 144 14.20 -8.91 20.98
C LEU A 144 14.08 -10.40 20.64
N ARG A 145 14.78 -10.89 19.60
CA ARG A 145 14.69 -12.28 19.11
C ARG A 145 15.99 -12.74 18.44
N PRO A 146 17.05 -13.07 19.22
CA PRO A 146 18.34 -13.49 18.69
C PRO A 146 18.25 -14.67 17.70
N GLU A 147 17.25 -15.55 17.87
CA GLU A 147 17.01 -16.69 16.99
C GLU A 147 16.55 -16.30 15.58
N LEU A 148 16.04 -15.08 15.40
CA LEU A 148 15.60 -14.56 14.11
C LEU A 148 16.69 -13.79 13.37
N GLU A 149 17.83 -13.49 14.03
CA GLU A 149 18.90 -12.65 13.47
C GLU A 149 19.38 -13.10 12.09
N PRO A 150 19.67 -14.39 11.82
CA PRO A 150 20.11 -14.78 10.48
C PRO A 150 19.07 -14.51 9.39
N PHE A 151 17.79 -14.56 9.73
CA PHE A 151 16.69 -14.30 8.80
C PHE A 151 16.48 -12.80 8.58
N ILE A 152 16.62 -12.00 9.64
CA ILE A 152 16.49 -10.54 9.59
C ILE A 152 17.67 -9.92 8.86
N GLN A 153 18.90 -10.36 9.19
CA GLN A 153 20.13 -9.86 8.58
C GLN A 153 20.11 -9.98 7.06
N ARG A 154 19.59 -11.09 6.52
CA ARG A 154 19.40 -11.25 5.08
C ARG A 154 18.61 -10.10 4.44
N TYR A 155 17.56 -9.61 5.09
CA TYR A 155 16.76 -8.50 4.57
C TYR A 155 17.48 -7.16 4.73
N VAL A 156 18.25 -6.98 5.81
CA VAL A 156 19.11 -5.81 6.02
C VAL A 156 20.19 -5.73 4.94
N ASP A 157 20.88 -6.84 4.67
CA ASP A 157 21.90 -6.95 3.62
C ASP A 157 21.32 -6.58 2.25
N MET A 158 20.13 -7.08 1.91
CA MET A 158 19.40 -6.68 0.69
C MET A 158 19.14 -5.16 0.63
N CYS A 159 18.85 -4.52 1.75
CA CYS A 159 18.67 -3.06 1.79
C CYS A 159 19.99 -2.32 1.56
N HIS A 160 21.12 -2.81 2.09
CA HIS A 160 22.44 -2.25 1.81
C HIS A 160 22.85 -2.39 0.35
N GLU A 161 22.53 -3.52 -0.30
CA GLU A 161 22.77 -3.72 -1.73
C GLU A 161 22.08 -2.65 -2.60
N ASN A 162 20.91 -2.16 -2.18
CA ASN A 162 20.15 -1.15 -2.91
C ASN A 162 20.85 0.20 -3.00
N LEU A 163 21.77 0.53 -2.09
CA LEU A 163 22.51 1.80 -2.09
C LEU A 163 23.36 1.96 -3.37
N ASN A 164 23.75 0.84 -3.98
CA ASN A 164 24.55 0.78 -5.19
C ASN A 164 23.72 0.87 -6.49
N ILE A 165 22.38 0.83 -6.39
CA ILE A 165 21.49 1.00 -7.55
C ILE A 165 21.61 2.46 -8.01
N LYS A 166 22.45 2.67 -9.03
CA LYS A 166 22.87 3.99 -9.53
C LYS A 166 21.71 4.97 -9.68
N LYS A 167 21.94 6.21 -9.25
CA LYS A 167 21.26 7.41 -9.75
C LYS A 167 21.51 7.48 -11.26
N ILE A 168 20.57 6.98 -12.07
CA ILE A 168 20.47 7.33 -13.49
C ILE A 168 19.53 8.53 -13.56
#